data_AF-A0A804M9M1-F1
#
_entry.id   AF-A0A804M9M1-F1
#
_cell.length_a   1.000
_cell.length_b   1.000
_cell.length_c   1.000
_cell.angle_alpha   90.00
_cell.angle_beta   90.00
_cell.angle_gamma   90.00
#
_symmetry.space_group_name_H-M   'P 1'
#
loop_
_entity.id
_entity.type
_entity.pdbx_description
1 polymer ?
#
loop_
_entity_poly.entity_id
_entity_poly.type
_entity_poly.pdbx_seq_one_letter_code
_entity_poly.pdbx_strand_id
1 'polypeptide(L)'
;MVFSEITPEPVAAASLGQVYQARLRSSGKIVAVKVQRPGVQAAISLDIYILRFLASLARKAAKLNTDLPAVLDEWASSLFREMDYREEARNGLKFRELFGKFRDVSVPEMYLEQTRRRVLIMEWIEGEKLSEVRDQYLVEVGVYCSLSQLLEYGFYHADPHPGNLLRTVDGKLAYLDFGMMGEFRQELRDGFIEACLHLVNRDFDALAKDFVTLGLLPPTAQKGEVTKALTGVFENAVNRGVQNISFGDLSGNLGRTMYKFKFQIPSYFSLVIRSLAVLEGIAISFNPKYKVLGSSYPWIARKVLTDSSPKLRSTLQTLLYKDGTFQIDRLESLLTESLRARTEQSLVRNEQDVDSTRYAIKQVLSFTLADQGAFVKDLLLQEIAKGIDALGVATLSSATSAAASRLPFGGGPSPLTSLDDEDATNLRNLYRLLLLLSKVSQKENPSPIPEYNSAIEKEGGSTDELALALYGMTSLPEFLPVLSVIPELPPESQQQLLLLPADLTNRILSRALARTIRRLM
;
A
#
# COMPACT_ATOMS: atom_id res chain seq x y z
N MET A 1 -32.23 5.90 36.87
CA MET A 1 -32.56 5.42 35.50
C MET A 1 -31.54 5.97 34.52
N VAL A 2 -30.96 5.13 33.66
CA VAL A 2 -29.90 5.52 32.70
C VAL A 2 -30.46 6.27 31.48
N PHE A 3 -31.63 5.86 30.97
CA PHE A 3 -32.26 6.46 29.80
C PHE A 3 -33.47 7.34 30.18
N SER A 4 -33.74 8.37 29.38
CA SER A 4 -34.98 9.16 29.45
C SER A 4 -36.09 8.55 28.58
N GLU A 5 -35.72 7.92 27.46
CA GLU A 5 -36.62 7.18 26.56
C GLU A 5 -35.88 5.99 25.96
N ILE A 6 -36.61 4.92 25.61
CA ILE A 6 -36.12 3.77 24.85
C ILE A 6 -37.26 3.23 24.00
N THR A 7 -36.98 2.80 22.77
CA THR A 7 -38.00 2.23 21.89
C THR A 7 -38.55 0.93 22.47
N PRO A 8 -39.87 0.68 22.39
CA PRO A 8 -40.45 -0.56 22.90
C PRO A 8 -40.05 -1.77 22.05
N GLU A 9 -39.94 -1.57 20.73
CA GLU A 9 -39.52 -2.59 19.78
C GLU A 9 -38.05 -2.39 19.37
N PRO A 10 -37.34 -3.48 19.03
CA PRO A 10 -35.99 -3.39 18.51
C PRO A 10 -35.98 -2.82 17.09
N VAL A 11 -35.03 -1.94 16.82
CA VAL A 11 -34.84 -1.29 15.51
C VAL A 11 -33.98 -2.13 14.57
N ALA A 12 -33.15 -3.03 15.12
CA ALA A 12 -32.33 -3.96 14.33
C ALA A 12 -32.04 -5.25 15.10
N ALA A 13 -31.74 -6.31 14.37
CA ALA A 13 -31.21 -7.56 14.92
C ALA A 13 -29.68 -7.56 14.82
N ALA A 14 -29.01 -8.04 15.88
CA ALA A 14 -27.58 -8.33 15.88
C ALA A 14 -27.36 -9.84 15.99
N SER A 15 -26.12 -10.31 15.72
CA SER A 15 -25.75 -11.73 15.75
C SER A 15 -26.19 -12.45 17.05
N LEU A 16 -25.89 -11.84 18.21
CA LEU A 16 -26.17 -12.40 19.54
C LEU A 16 -27.28 -11.63 20.31
N GLY A 17 -27.91 -10.65 19.66
CA GLY A 17 -28.69 -9.64 20.37
C GLY A 17 -29.73 -8.90 19.54
N GLN A 18 -30.29 -7.87 20.15
CA GLN A 18 -31.24 -6.92 19.56
C GLN A 18 -30.76 -5.51 19.86
N VAL A 19 -31.02 -4.58 18.94
CA VAL A 19 -30.63 -3.17 19.08
C VAL A 19 -31.88 -2.33 19.27
N TYR A 20 -31.85 -1.45 20.26
CA TYR A 20 -32.89 -0.48 20.57
C TYR A 20 -32.33 0.94 20.41
N GLN A 21 -33.18 1.89 20.05
CA GLN A 21 -32.81 3.30 20.10
C GLN A 21 -33.22 3.87 21.46
N ALA A 22 -32.35 4.62 22.10
CA ALA A 22 -32.62 5.24 23.38
C ALA A 22 -32.05 6.65 23.46
N ARG A 23 -32.49 7.42 24.46
CA ARG A 23 -31.91 8.73 24.81
C ARG A 23 -31.28 8.69 26.18
N LEU A 24 -30.02 9.09 26.28
CA LEU A 24 -29.31 9.18 27.55
C LEU A 24 -29.89 10.30 28.41
N ARG A 25 -30.18 9.99 29.69
CA ARG A 25 -30.72 10.98 30.63
C ARG A 25 -29.71 12.08 30.99
N SER A 26 -28.42 11.75 31.03
CA SER A 26 -27.36 12.67 31.44
C SER A 26 -27.06 13.75 30.41
N SER A 27 -27.12 13.42 29.12
CA SER A 27 -26.69 14.30 28.02
C SER A 27 -27.77 14.62 26.99
N GLY A 28 -28.88 13.87 26.97
CA GLY A 28 -29.91 13.99 25.94
C GLY A 28 -29.51 13.41 24.57
N LYS A 29 -28.31 12.85 24.43
CA LYS A 29 -27.82 12.21 23.20
C LYS A 29 -28.60 10.94 22.87
N ILE A 30 -28.82 10.70 21.58
CA ILE A 30 -29.44 9.48 21.06
C ILE A 30 -28.36 8.40 20.94
N VAL A 31 -28.69 7.18 21.39
CA VAL A 31 -27.77 6.05 21.46
C VAL A 31 -28.42 4.77 20.93
N ALA A 32 -27.59 3.90 20.37
CA ALA A 32 -27.92 2.51 20.09
C ALA A 32 -27.63 1.67 21.35
N VAL A 33 -28.60 0.87 21.77
CA VAL A 33 -28.51 -0.04 22.92
C VAL A 33 -28.63 -1.47 22.42
N LYS A 34 -27.51 -2.17 22.31
CA LYS A 34 -27.45 -3.57 21.88
C LYS A 34 -27.52 -4.47 23.11
N VAL A 35 -28.57 -5.30 23.19
CA VAL A 35 -28.88 -6.18 24.33
C VAL A 35 -28.78 -7.64 23.87
N GLN A 36 -28.06 -8.47 24.63
CA GLN A 36 -27.98 -9.91 24.32
C GLN A 36 -29.32 -10.62 24.56
N ARG A 37 -29.62 -11.60 23.72
CA ARG A 37 -30.82 -12.43 23.90
C ARG A 37 -30.72 -13.25 25.19
N PRO A 38 -31.79 -13.36 25.99
CA PRO A 38 -31.81 -14.23 27.17
C PRO A 38 -31.44 -15.68 26.80
N GLY A 39 -30.57 -16.31 27.58
CA GLY A 39 -30.20 -17.72 27.39
C GLY A 39 -29.21 -18.02 26.25
N VAL A 40 -28.80 -17.03 25.45
CA VAL A 40 -27.91 -17.25 24.29
C VAL A 40 -26.60 -17.94 24.68
N GLN A 41 -26.01 -17.57 25.82
CA GLN A 41 -24.79 -18.20 26.31
C GLN A 41 -24.97 -19.69 26.63
N ALA A 42 -26.11 -20.06 27.23
CA ALA A 42 -26.41 -21.45 27.58
C ALA A 42 -26.66 -22.29 26.32
N ALA A 43 -27.41 -21.74 25.35
CA ALA A 43 -27.67 -22.39 24.06
C ALA A 43 -26.36 -22.64 23.29
N ILE A 44 -25.54 -21.61 23.10
CA ILE A 44 -24.24 -21.73 22.40
C ILE A 44 -23.31 -22.72 23.13
N SER A 45 -23.30 -22.73 24.46
CA SER A 45 -22.48 -23.68 25.23
C SER A 45 -22.90 -25.13 24.99
N LEU A 46 -24.20 -25.39 24.89
CA LEU A 46 -24.75 -26.71 24.58
C LEU A 46 -24.40 -27.13 23.14
N ASP A 47 -24.56 -26.22 22.17
CA ASP A 47 -24.25 -26.49 20.77
C ASP A 47 -22.77 -26.83 20.58
N ILE A 48 -21.86 -26.06 21.20
CA ILE A 48 -20.42 -26.33 21.16
C ILE A 48 -20.10 -27.69 21.80
N TYR A 49 -20.74 -28.03 22.92
CA TYR A 49 -20.56 -29.33 23.57
C TYR A 49 -20.95 -30.49 22.63
N ILE A 50 -22.12 -30.39 21.99
CA ILE A 50 -22.61 -31.40 21.03
C ILE A 50 -21.67 -31.50 19.82
N LEU A 51 -21.29 -30.36 19.24
CA LEU A 51 -20.36 -30.31 18.09
C LEU A 51 -19.01 -30.92 18.44
N ARG A 52 -18.49 -30.68 19.66
CA ARG A 52 -17.20 -31.23 20.11
C ARG A 52 -17.25 -32.73 20.26
N PHE A 53 -18.37 -33.24 20.79
CA PHE A 53 -18.62 -34.68 20.88
C PHE A 53 -18.65 -35.30 19.47
N LEU A 54 -19.42 -34.75 18.55
CA LEU A 54 -19.52 -35.24 17.16
C LEU A 54 -18.18 -35.15 16.42
N ALA A 55 -17.43 -34.06 16.57
CA ALA A 55 -16.10 -33.90 15.99
C ALA A 55 -15.12 -34.98 16.48
N SER A 56 -15.21 -35.35 17.76
CA SER A 56 -14.40 -36.42 18.36
C SER A 56 -14.75 -37.79 17.80
N LEU A 57 -16.05 -38.07 17.56
CA LEU A 57 -16.51 -39.29 16.90
C LEU A 57 -16.07 -39.34 15.43
N ALA A 58 -16.26 -38.24 14.69
CA ALA A 58 -15.88 -38.13 13.29
C ALA A 58 -14.37 -38.33 13.08
N ARG A 59 -13.53 -37.74 13.94
CA ARG A 59 -12.08 -37.95 13.91
C ARG A 59 -11.72 -39.43 14.05
N LYS A 60 -12.34 -40.15 14.99
CA LYS A 60 -12.12 -41.59 15.21
C LYS A 60 -12.59 -42.43 14.02
N ALA A 61 -13.76 -42.12 13.45
CA ALA A 61 -14.36 -42.88 12.36
C ALA A 61 -13.64 -42.66 11.02
N ALA A 62 -13.26 -41.42 10.70
CA ALA A 62 -12.72 -41.04 9.40
C ALA A 62 -11.17 -41.01 9.33
N LYS A 63 -10.47 -41.37 10.42
CA LYS A 63 -8.99 -41.32 10.53
C LYS A 63 -8.39 -40.02 9.96
N LEU A 64 -9.05 -38.90 10.20
CA LEU A 64 -8.61 -37.60 9.69
C LEU A 64 -7.31 -37.18 10.40
N ASN A 65 -6.35 -36.69 9.62
CA ASN A 65 -5.10 -36.13 10.16
C ASN A 65 -5.30 -34.74 10.82
N THR A 66 -6.49 -34.15 10.66
CA THR A 66 -6.84 -32.84 11.24
C THR A 66 -7.50 -33.02 12.61
N ASP A 67 -7.04 -32.26 13.61
CA ASP A 67 -7.64 -32.23 14.94
C ASP A 67 -8.94 -31.39 14.94
N LEU A 68 -10.04 -31.99 14.48
CA LEU A 68 -11.35 -31.33 14.42
C LEU A 68 -11.80 -30.74 15.77
N PRO A 69 -11.65 -31.44 16.92
CA PRO A 69 -11.88 -30.84 18.23
C PRO A 69 -11.07 -29.57 18.50
N ALA A 70 -9.79 -29.54 18.16
CA ALA A 70 -8.96 -28.36 18.39
C ALA A 70 -9.41 -27.16 17.54
N VAL A 71 -9.79 -27.40 16.28
CA VAL A 71 -10.40 -26.35 15.42
C VAL A 71 -11.68 -25.82 16.05
N LEU A 72 -12.56 -26.71 16.52
CA LEU A 72 -13.80 -26.31 17.16
C LEU A 72 -13.55 -25.51 18.45
N ASP A 73 -12.55 -25.89 19.25
CA ASP A 73 -12.19 -25.18 20.49
C ASP A 73 -11.69 -23.74 20.20
N GLU A 74 -10.94 -23.54 19.12
CA GLU A 74 -10.52 -22.20 18.67
C GLU A 74 -11.72 -21.33 18.25
N TRP A 75 -12.65 -21.91 17.46
CA TRP A 75 -13.87 -21.24 17.04
C TRP A 75 -14.77 -20.89 18.23
N ALA A 76 -14.97 -21.84 19.14
CA ALA A 76 -15.70 -21.65 20.38
C ALA A 76 -15.11 -20.49 21.19
N SER A 77 -13.79 -20.46 21.37
CA SER A 77 -13.10 -19.38 22.08
C SER A 77 -13.37 -17.99 21.46
N SER A 78 -13.44 -17.89 20.13
CA SER A 78 -13.83 -16.64 19.46
C SER A 78 -15.27 -16.23 19.80
N LEU A 79 -16.23 -17.15 19.66
CA LEU A 79 -17.64 -16.88 19.96
C LEU A 79 -17.88 -16.47 21.42
N PHE A 80 -17.16 -17.10 22.36
CA PHE A 80 -17.24 -16.72 23.78
C PHE A 80 -16.66 -15.33 24.06
N ARG A 81 -15.65 -14.88 23.30
CA ARG A 81 -15.11 -13.52 23.39
C ARG A 81 -16.12 -12.49 22.88
N GLU A 82 -16.83 -12.79 21.79
CA GLU A 82 -17.89 -11.93 21.24
C GLU A 82 -19.09 -11.75 22.20
N MET A 83 -19.29 -12.67 23.14
CA MET A 83 -20.33 -12.56 24.18
C MET A 83 -19.99 -11.58 25.31
N ASP A 84 -18.83 -10.92 25.32
CA ASP A 84 -18.55 -9.83 26.26
C ASP A 84 -18.56 -8.49 25.56
N TYR A 85 -19.70 -7.80 25.63
CA TYR A 85 -19.87 -6.48 25.03
C TYR A 85 -18.96 -5.39 25.61
N ARG A 86 -18.27 -5.64 26.73
CA ARG A 86 -17.22 -4.72 27.21
C ARG A 86 -15.99 -4.77 26.33
N GLU A 87 -15.64 -5.94 25.80
CA GLU A 87 -14.53 -6.08 24.87
C GLU A 87 -14.88 -5.43 23.52
N GLU A 88 -16.11 -5.63 23.02
CA GLU A 88 -16.60 -4.93 21.82
C GLU A 88 -16.53 -3.40 21.98
N ALA A 89 -16.95 -2.85 23.12
CA ALA A 89 -16.83 -1.41 23.39
C ALA A 89 -15.37 -0.93 23.41
N ARG A 90 -14.45 -1.67 24.04
CA ARG A 90 -13.02 -1.31 24.07
C ARG A 90 -12.40 -1.37 22.67
N ASN A 91 -12.77 -2.39 21.89
CA ASN A 91 -12.37 -2.52 20.49
C ASN A 91 -12.85 -1.32 19.68
N GLY A 92 -14.10 -0.88 19.85
CA GLY A 92 -14.64 0.31 19.21
C GLY A 92 -13.92 1.60 19.60
N LEU A 93 -13.55 1.76 20.88
CA LEU A 93 -12.74 2.90 21.33
C LEU A 93 -11.37 2.92 20.66
N LYS A 94 -10.66 1.78 20.65
CA LYS A 94 -9.36 1.64 19.99
C LYS A 94 -9.47 1.88 18.48
N PHE A 95 -10.53 1.37 17.86
CA PHE A 95 -10.80 1.60 16.43
C PHE A 95 -11.03 3.09 16.15
N ARG A 96 -11.83 3.78 16.98
CA ARG A 96 -12.07 5.23 16.85
C ARG A 96 -10.79 6.04 17.02
N GLU A 97 -9.94 5.68 17.97
CA GLU A 97 -8.65 6.37 18.20
C GLU A 97 -7.74 6.30 16.96
N LEU A 98 -7.65 5.11 16.35
CA LEU A 98 -6.78 4.85 15.21
C LEU A 98 -7.37 5.40 13.90
N PHE A 99 -8.65 5.16 13.64
CA PHE A 99 -9.27 5.37 12.32
C PHE A 99 -10.30 6.50 12.30
N GLY A 100 -10.76 7.01 13.44
CA GLY A 100 -11.74 8.10 13.51
C GLY A 100 -11.19 9.45 13.01
N LYS A 101 -9.87 9.54 12.76
CA LYS A 101 -9.22 10.70 12.13
C LYS A 101 -9.28 10.65 10.61
N PHE A 102 -9.64 9.51 10.01
CA PHE A 102 -9.74 9.38 8.57
C PHE A 102 -10.98 10.17 8.11
N ARG A 103 -10.76 11.12 7.18
CA ARG A 103 -11.76 12.12 6.77
C ARG A 103 -13.12 11.52 6.42
N ASP A 104 -13.10 10.38 5.74
CA ASP A 104 -14.28 9.75 5.14
C ASP A 104 -14.73 8.49 5.91
N VAL A 105 -14.21 8.26 7.13
CA VAL A 105 -14.59 7.16 8.03
C VAL A 105 -15.31 7.74 9.25
N SER A 106 -16.38 7.08 9.68
CA SER A 106 -17.10 7.40 10.91
C SER A 106 -17.10 6.19 11.84
N VAL A 107 -16.92 6.44 13.13
CA VAL A 107 -16.86 5.41 14.17
C VAL A 107 -17.68 5.92 15.35
N PRO A 108 -18.70 5.21 15.83
CA PRO A 108 -19.55 5.69 16.92
C PRO A 108 -18.77 5.89 18.22
N GLU A 109 -19.16 6.87 19.01
CA GLU A 109 -18.70 7.03 20.40
C GLU A 109 -19.19 5.84 21.24
N MET A 110 -18.30 5.22 22.02
CA MET A 110 -18.63 4.09 22.89
C MET A 110 -18.84 4.56 24.32
N TYR A 111 -20.00 4.26 24.91
CA TYR A 111 -20.35 4.66 26.29
C TYR A 111 -19.94 3.56 27.27
N LEU A 112 -18.64 3.49 27.56
CA LEU A 112 -18.04 2.38 28.32
C LEU A 112 -18.55 2.30 29.77
N GLU A 113 -18.79 3.44 30.43
CA GLU A 113 -19.26 3.48 31.82
C GLU A 113 -20.66 2.86 31.99
N GLN A 114 -21.50 2.97 30.96
CA GLN A 114 -22.86 2.44 30.93
C GLN A 114 -22.91 1.03 30.30
N THR A 115 -21.86 0.62 29.58
CA THR A 115 -21.74 -0.71 28.97
C THR A 115 -21.49 -1.79 30.03
N ARG A 116 -22.12 -2.95 29.86
CA ARG A 116 -21.95 -4.15 30.69
C ARG A 116 -21.80 -5.36 29.79
N ARG A 117 -21.48 -6.52 30.37
CA ARG A 117 -21.22 -7.77 29.61
C ARG A 117 -22.33 -8.14 28.60
N ARG A 118 -23.60 -7.82 28.89
CA ARG A 118 -24.77 -8.16 28.07
C ARG A 118 -25.47 -6.97 27.41
N VAL A 119 -24.98 -5.75 27.65
CA VAL A 119 -25.59 -4.51 27.14
C VAL A 119 -24.48 -3.58 26.68
N LEU A 120 -24.42 -3.30 25.38
CA LEU A 120 -23.53 -2.32 24.76
C LEU A 120 -24.31 -1.04 24.48
N ILE A 121 -23.72 0.10 24.80
CA ILE A 121 -24.29 1.41 24.50
C ILE A 121 -23.28 2.19 23.66
N MET A 122 -23.71 2.63 22.48
CA MET A 122 -22.89 3.39 21.55
C MET A 122 -23.70 4.53 20.90
N GLU A 123 -23.01 5.49 20.31
CA GLU A 123 -23.63 6.57 19.54
C GLU A 123 -24.56 6.01 18.46
N TRP A 124 -25.75 6.61 18.33
CA TRP A 124 -26.64 6.29 17.22
C TRP A 124 -26.11 6.94 15.95
N ILE A 125 -25.79 6.13 14.95
CA ILE A 125 -25.38 6.61 13.63
C ILE A 125 -26.55 6.40 12.66
N GLU A 126 -26.99 7.49 12.04
CA GLU A 126 -28.01 7.46 11.01
C GLU A 126 -27.37 7.34 9.63
N GLY A 127 -27.89 6.42 8.82
CA GLY A 127 -27.36 6.14 7.50
C GLY A 127 -28.06 4.97 6.80
N GLU A 128 -27.66 4.75 5.56
CA GLU A 128 -28.15 3.68 4.70
C GLU A 128 -27.10 2.56 4.61
N LYS A 129 -27.50 1.30 4.45
CA LYS A 129 -26.52 0.20 4.36
C LYS A 129 -25.66 0.35 3.11
N LEU A 130 -24.35 0.18 3.24
CA LEU A 130 -23.44 0.34 2.11
C LEU A 130 -23.80 -0.58 0.93
N SER A 131 -24.28 -1.80 1.21
CA SER A 131 -24.74 -2.75 0.20
C SER A 131 -25.93 -2.27 -0.64
N GLU A 132 -26.68 -1.29 -0.16
CA GLU A 132 -27.90 -0.79 -0.80
C GLU A 132 -27.63 0.49 -1.63
N VAL A 133 -26.66 1.31 -1.24
CA VAL A 133 -26.46 2.66 -1.83
C VAL A 133 -25.60 2.68 -3.11
N ARG A 134 -25.04 1.55 -3.54
CA ARG A 134 -24.18 1.45 -4.76
C ARG A 134 -23.10 2.53 -4.84
N ASP A 135 -22.49 2.85 -3.70
CA ASP A 135 -21.47 3.89 -3.58
C ASP A 135 -20.07 3.26 -3.70
N GLN A 136 -19.51 3.28 -4.93
CA GLN A 136 -18.19 2.70 -5.18
C GLN A 136 -17.09 3.39 -4.37
N TYR A 137 -17.20 4.71 -4.20
CA TYR A 137 -16.21 5.50 -3.48
C TYR A 137 -16.09 5.03 -2.03
N LEU A 138 -17.22 4.80 -1.36
CA LEU A 138 -17.18 4.30 0.02
C LEU A 138 -16.67 2.87 0.13
N VAL A 139 -16.82 2.04 -0.90
CA VAL A 139 -16.15 0.73 -0.93
C VAL A 139 -14.65 0.90 -1.04
N GLU A 140 -14.15 1.82 -1.87
CA GLU A 140 -12.72 2.14 -1.96
C GLU A 140 -12.17 2.73 -0.64
N VAL A 141 -12.94 3.58 0.05
CA VAL A 141 -12.62 4.02 1.41
C VAL A 141 -12.55 2.84 2.37
N GLY A 142 -13.48 1.88 2.26
CA GLY A 142 -13.48 0.64 3.02
C GLY A 142 -12.23 -0.19 2.79
N VAL A 143 -11.85 -0.42 1.52
CA VAL A 143 -10.64 -1.17 1.14
C VAL A 143 -9.38 -0.47 1.66
N TYR A 144 -9.28 0.86 1.48
CA TYR A 144 -8.18 1.65 2.02
C TYR A 144 -8.09 1.52 3.55
N CYS A 145 -9.23 1.64 4.24
CA CYS A 145 -9.30 1.52 5.70
C CYS A 145 -8.88 0.11 6.14
N SER A 146 -9.35 -0.95 5.48
CA SER A 146 -8.97 -2.33 5.75
C SER A 146 -7.47 -2.60 5.52
N LEU A 147 -6.88 -2.04 4.47
CA LEU A 147 -5.43 -2.15 4.22
C LEU A 147 -4.63 -1.41 5.29
N SER A 148 -5.09 -0.23 5.71
CA SER A 148 -4.44 0.54 6.78
C SER A 148 -4.55 -0.19 8.12
N GLN A 149 -5.72 -0.70 8.44
CA GLN A 149 -5.97 -1.58 9.59
C GLN A 149 -5.01 -2.77 9.61
N LEU A 150 -4.83 -3.44 8.48
CA LEU A 150 -4.00 -4.63 8.39
C LEU A 150 -2.51 -4.30 8.43
N LEU A 151 -2.04 -3.46 7.50
CA LEU A 151 -0.63 -3.31 7.16
C LEU A 151 0.04 -2.09 7.79
N GLU A 152 -0.73 -1.13 8.32
CA GLU A 152 -0.17 0.06 8.98
C GLU A 152 -0.37 0.02 10.49
N TYR A 153 -1.60 -0.19 10.97
CA TYR A 153 -1.92 -0.13 12.40
C TYR A 153 -1.98 -1.50 13.06
N GLY A 154 -2.24 -2.56 12.29
CA GLY A 154 -2.18 -3.94 12.78
C GLY A 154 -3.30 -4.24 13.76
N PHE A 155 -4.39 -3.48 13.69
CA PHE A 155 -5.62 -3.67 14.42
C PHE A 155 -6.73 -3.66 13.38
N TYR A 156 -7.30 -4.83 13.10
CA TYR A 156 -8.14 -5.03 11.93
C TYR A 156 -9.48 -5.64 12.24
N HIS A 157 -10.48 -5.22 11.48
CA HIS A 157 -11.82 -5.76 11.51
C HIS A 157 -11.85 -7.05 10.69
N ALA A 158 -12.07 -8.18 11.37
CA ALA A 158 -11.98 -9.50 10.77
C ALA A 158 -13.23 -9.93 9.99
N ASP A 159 -14.38 -9.30 10.25
CA ASP A 159 -15.64 -9.59 9.56
C ASP A 159 -16.48 -8.33 9.25
N PRO A 160 -16.06 -7.49 8.28
CA PRO A 160 -16.79 -6.27 7.92
C PRO A 160 -18.06 -6.61 7.11
N HIS A 161 -18.97 -7.38 7.71
CA HIS A 161 -20.21 -7.81 7.11
C HIS A 161 -20.99 -6.59 6.57
N PRO A 162 -21.65 -6.67 5.39
CA PRO A 162 -22.29 -5.51 4.78
C PRO A 162 -23.32 -4.80 5.68
N GLY A 163 -23.94 -5.54 6.61
CA GLY A 163 -24.87 -4.98 7.60
C GLY A 163 -24.23 -4.10 8.68
N ASN A 164 -22.90 -4.17 8.85
CA ASN A 164 -22.14 -3.40 9.84
C ASN A 164 -21.50 -2.14 9.23
N LEU A 165 -21.71 -1.90 7.93
CA LEU A 165 -21.19 -0.77 7.17
C LEU A 165 -22.35 0.10 6.70
N LEU A 166 -22.37 1.36 7.14
CA LEU A 166 -23.35 2.35 6.69
C LEU A 166 -22.69 3.47 5.91
N ARG A 167 -23.41 4.03 4.95
CA ARG A 167 -23.20 5.37 4.43
C ARG A 167 -23.97 6.34 5.30
N THR A 168 -23.26 7.20 6.02
CA THR A 168 -23.88 8.24 6.84
C THR A 168 -24.51 9.33 5.98
N VAL A 169 -25.41 10.12 6.56
CA VAL A 169 -26.06 11.25 5.88
C VAL A 169 -25.06 12.29 5.34
N ASP A 170 -23.89 12.43 5.98
CA ASP A 170 -22.79 13.30 5.55
C ASP A 170 -21.82 12.63 4.56
N GLY A 171 -22.14 11.43 4.07
CA GLY A 171 -21.40 10.73 3.02
C GLY A 171 -20.12 10.05 3.49
N LYS A 172 -20.04 9.62 4.76
CA LYS A 172 -18.90 8.86 5.31
C LYS A 172 -19.23 7.38 5.45
N LEU A 173 -18.19 6.55 5.50
CA LEU A 173 -18.31 5.13 5.81
C LEU A 173 -18.32 4.91 7.33
N ALA A 174 -19.45 4.52 7.90
CA ALA A 174 -19.58 4.17 9.31
C ALA A 174 -19.41 2.68 9.57
N TYR A 175 -18.61 2.34 10.59
CA TYR A 175 -18.46 0.98 11.13
C TYR A 175 -19.29 0.85 12.41
N LEU A 176 -20.09 -0.21 12.53
CA LEU A 176 -21.03 -0.39 13.65
C LEU A 176 -20.72 -1.55 14.59
N ASP A 177 -19.95 -2.54 14.13
CA ASP A 177 -19.63 -3.74 14.90
C ASP A 177 -18.12 -3.80 15.13
N PHE A 178 -17.73 -4.21 16.33
CA PHE A 178 -16.33 -4.35 16.74
C PHE A 178 -16.12 -5.63 17.54
N GLY A 179 -17.05 -6.60 17.42
CA GLY A 179 -16.98 -7.88 18.11
C GLY A 179 -15.84 -8.76 17.61
N MET A 180 -15.52 -8.66 16.31
CA MET A 180 -14.46 -9.43 15.65
C MET A 180 -13.28 -8.54 15.24
N MET A 181 -12.47 -8.14 16.22
CA MET A 181 -11.21 -7.46 15.98
C MET A 181 -10.01 -8.39 16.19
N GLY A 182 -9.01 -8.25 15.33
CA GLY A 182 -7.75 -8.97 15.43
C GLY A 182 -6.54 -8.04 15.50
N GLU A 183 -5.42 -8.59 15.94
CA GLU A 183 -4.12 -7.91 15.89
C GLU A 183 -3.18 -8.60 14.90
N PHE A 184 -2.41 -7.79 14.18
CA PHE A 184 -1.46 -8.25 13.18
C PHE A 184 -0.07 -7.69 13.49
N ARG A 185 0.84 -8.59 13.89
CA ARG A 185 2.17 -8.23 14.39
C ARG A 185 3.01 -7.54 13.31
N GLN A 186 3.89 -6.62 13.71
CA GLN A 186 4.74 -5.85 12.78
C GLN A 186 5.53 -6.76 11.84
N GLU A 187 6.11 -7.85 12.34
CA GLU A 187 6.97 -8.73 11.54
C GLU A 187 6.17 -9.40 10.39
N LEU A 188 4.90 -9.73 10.67
CA LEU A 188 4.00 -10.31 9.68
C LEU A 188 3.50 -9.26 8.69
N ARG A 189 3.27 -8.02 9.15
CA ARG A 189 2.92 -6.88 8.27
C ARG A 189 4.03 -6.61 7.26
N ASP A 190 5.26 -6.48 7.74
CA ASP A 190 6.42 -6.23 6.88
C ASP A 190 6.62 -7.39 5.90
N GLY A 191 6.52 -8.64 6.38
CA GLY A 191 6.61 -9.81 5.51
C GLY A 191 5.51 -9.88 4.45
N PHE A 192 4.30 -9.42 4.76
CA PHE A 192 3.20 -9.36 3.79
C PHE A 192 3.45 -8.30 2.72
N ILE A 193 3.93 -7.11 3.11
CA ILE A 193 4.31 -6.05 2.18
C ILE A 193 5.45 -6.51 1.26
N GLU A 194 6.47 -7.17 1.82
CA GLU A 194 7.56 -7.80 1.04
C GLU A 194 7.03 -8.81 0.03
N ALA A 195 6.13 -9.71 0.45
CA ALA A 195 5.51 -10.69 -0.45
C ALA A 195 4.74 -10.01 -1.59
N CYS A 196 3.98 -8.95 -1.31
CA CYS A 196 3.30 -8.19 -2.35
C CYS A 196 4.29 -7.56 -3.34
N LEU A 197 5.41 -7.04 -2.85
CA LEU A 197 6.47 -6.46 -3.69
C LEU A 197 7.15 -7.51 -4.57
N HIS A 198 7.55 -8.65 -4.02
CA HIS A 198 8.16 -9.74 -4.79
C HIS A 198 7.20 -10.29 -5.83
N LEU A 199 5.91 -10.41 -5.49
CA LEU A 199 4.86 -10.82 -6.43
C LEU A 199 4.76 -9.88 -7.63
N VAL A 200 4.65 -8.57 -7.38
CA VAL A 200 4.51 -7.57 -8.46
C VAL A 200 5.78 -7.51 -9.32
N ASN A 201 6.95 -7.67 -8.71
CA ASN A 201 8.23 -7.69 -9.42
C ASN A 201 8.54 -9.03 -10.11
N ARG A 202 7.63 -10.01 -10.02
CA ARG A 202 7.79 -11.37 -10.57
C ARG A 202 9.02 -12.09 -9.99
N ASP A 203 9.44 -11.73 -8.79
CA ASP A 203 10.48 -12.42 -8.04
C ASP A 203 9.85 -13.59 -7.27
N PHE A 204 9.52 -14.65 -7.99
CA PHE A 204 8.90 -15.84 -7.39
C PHE A 204 9.84 -16.60 -6.45
N ASP A 205 11.15 -16.41 -6.61
CA ASP A 205 12.17 -17.02 -5.75
C ASP A 205 12.24 -16.38 -4.38
N ALA A 206 12.10 -15.05 -4.30
CA ALA A 206 11.94 -14.32 -3.06
C ALA A 206 10.54 -14.56 -2.47
N LEU A 207 9.48 -14.55 -3.29
CA LEU A 207 8.11 -14.83 -2.85
C LEU A 207 7.97 -16.19 -2.14
N ALA A 208 8.64 -17.23 -2.64
CA ALA A 208 8.67 -18.54 -2.01
C ALA A 208 9.30 -18.50 -0.59
N LYS A 209 10.31 -17.64 -0.37
CA LYS A 209 10.93 -17.44 0.95
C LYS A 209 9.99 -16.69 1.89
N ASP A 210 9.25 -15.70 1.37
CA ASP A 210 8.28 -14.96 2.16
C ASP A 210 7.17 -15.88 2.66
N PHE A 211 6.73 -16.82 1.83
CA PHE A 211 5.70 -17.79 2.23
C PHE A 211 6.18 -18.70 3.37
N VAL A 212 7.47 -19.03 3.44
CA VAL A 212 8.03 -19.71 4.62
C VAL A 212 8.03 -18.77 5.83
N THR A 213 8.47 -17.52 5.64
CA THR A 213 8.54 -16.50 6.70
C THR A 213 7.18 -16.17 7.30
N LEU A 214 6.14 -16.14 6.47
CA LEU A 214 4.75 -15.89 6.85
C LEU A 214 4.05 -17.11 7.48
N GLY A 215 4.77 -18.23 7.66
CA GLY A 215 4.22 -19.48 8.21
C GLY A 215 3.23 -20.18 7.28
N LEU A 216 3.17 -19.76 6.02
CA LEU A 216 2.32 -20.30 4.98
C LEU A 216 2.86 -21.66 4.48
N LEU A 217 4.19 -21.78 4.40
CA LEU A 217 4.90 -23.01 4.06
C LEU A 217 5.81 -23.48 5.20
N PRO A 218 5.93 -24.80 5.43
CA PRO A 218 6.91 -25.31 6.37
C PRO A 218 8.34 -25.06 5.85
N PRO A 219 9.34 -24.85 6.73
CA PRO A 219 10.75 -24.69 6.32
C PRO A 219 11.31 -25.87 5.52
N THR A 220 10.68 -27.05 5.63
CA THR A 220 11.04 -28.27 4.89
C THR A 220 10.49 -28.31 3.46
N ALA A 221 9.72 -27.31 3.02
CA ALA A 221 9.17 -27.27 1.67
C ALA A 221 10.28 -27.15 0.62
N GLN A 222 10.20 -27.93 -0.45
CA GLN A 222 11.18 -27.88 -1.54
C GLN A 222 11.04 -26.57 -2.32
N LYS A 223 11.96 -25.63 -2.10
CA LYS A 223 11.92 -24.27 -2.70
C LYS A 223 11.66 -24.30 -4.20
N GLY A 224 12.39 -25.13 -4.96
CA GLY A 224 12.27 -25.18 -6.41
C GLY A 224 10.88 -25.61 -6.92
N GLU A 225 10.21 -26.53 -6.21
CA GLU A 225 8.85 -26.95 -6.59
C GLU A 225 7.81 -25.89 -6.20
N VAL A 226 7.99 -25.26 -5.04
CA VAL A 226 7.15 -24.15 -4.58
C VAL A 226 7.25 -22.98 -5.54
N THR A 227 8.47 -22.55 -5.90
CA THR A 227 8.69 -21.46 -6.86
C THR A 227 7.96 -21.75 -8.17
N LYS A 228 8.14 -22.94 -8.76
CA LYS A 228 7.44 -23.34 -10.00
C LYS A 228 5.92 -23.27 -9.87
N ALA A 229 5.38 -23.70 -8.73
CA ALA A 229 3.96 -23.68 -8.48
C ALA A 229 3.42 -22.26 -8.33
N LEU A 230 4.12 -21.41 -7.56
CA LEU A 230 3.78 -19.99 -7.41
C LEU A 230 3.89 -19.25 -8.75
N THR A 231 4.94 -19.48 -9.53
CA THR A 231 5.07 -18.95 -10.89
C THR A 231 3.85 -19.30 -11.73
N GLY A 232 3.43 -20.57 -11.80
CA GLY A 232 2.27 -20.96 -12.60
C GLY A 232 0.95 -20.27 -12.21
N VAL A 233 0.74 -20.01 -10.91
CA VAL A 233 -0.46 -19.31 -10.40
C VAL A 233 -0.38 -17.81 -10.67
N PHE A 234 0.73 -17.20 -10.28
CA PHE A 234 0.86 -15.76 -10.19
C PHE A 234 1.37 -15.12 -11.49
N GLU A 235 2.12 -15.82 -12.33
CA GLU A 235 2.58 -15.29 -13.63
C GLU A 235 1.41 -15.00 -14.56
N ASN A 236 0.43 -15.90 -14.63
CA ASN A 236 -0.82 -15.67 -15.37
C ASN A 236 -1.58 -14.45 -14.85
N ALA A 237 -1.60 -14.29 -13.53
CA ALA A 237 -2.22 -13.17 -12.86
C ALA A 237 -1.52 -11.84 -13.21
N VAL A 238 -0.19 -11.77 -13.04
CA VAL A 238 0.60 -10.57 -13.33
C VAL A 238 0.60 -10.24 -14.82
N ASN A 239 0.62 -11.23 -15.72
CA ASN A 239 0.55 -11.01 -17.18
C ASN A 239 -0.79 -10.43 -17.63
N ARG A 240 -1.90 -10.77 -16.96
CA ARG A 240 -3.21 -10.15 -17.21
C ARG A 240 -3.31 -8.74 -16.62
N GLY A 241 -2.32 -8.32 -15.82
CA GLY A 241 -2.36 -7.12 -14.99
C GLY A 241 -3.05 -7.41 -13.66
N VAL A 242 -2.38 -7.06 -12.55
CA VAL A 242 -2.88 -7.30 -11.18
C VAL A 242 -4.28 -6.69 -10.96
N GLN A 243 -4.56 -5.60 -11.67
CA GLN A 243 -5.84 -4.89 -11.66
C GLN A 243 -7.00 -5.66 -12.29
N ASN A 244 -6.75 -6.73 -13.05
CA ASN A 244 -7.78 -7.51 -13.75
C ASN A 244 -8.13 -8.83 -13.04
N ILE A 245 -7.47 -9.15 -11.93
CA ILE A 245 -7.66 -10.41 -11.20
C ILE A 245 -8.66 -10.21 -10.07
N SER A 246 -9.65 -11.10 -9.99
CA SER A 246 -10.55 -11.20 -8.83
C SER A 246 -9.78 -11.79 -7.65
N PHE A 247 -9.94 -11.23 -6.45
CA PHE A 247 -9.31 -11.78 -5.26
C PHE A 247 -9.81 -13.19 -4.95
N GLY A 248 -11.10 -13.45 -5.18
CA GLY A 248 -11.70 -14.78 -5.07
C GLY A 248 -11.05 -15.82 -5.99
N ASP A 249 -10.80 -15.47 -7.26
CA ASP A 249 -10.18 -16.37 -8.24
C ASP A 249 -8.72 -16.69 -7.86
N LEU A 250 -7.99 -15.67 -7.42
CA LEU A 250 -6.61 -15.82 -6.97
C LEU A 250 -6.53 -16.74 -5.74
N SER A 251 -7.41 -16.52 -4.75
CA SER A 251 -7.50 -17.35 -3.55
C SER A 251 -7.87 -18.79 -3.90
N GLY A 252 -8.78 -19.01 -4.85
CA GLY A 252 -9.16 -20.35 -5.30
C GLY A 252 -8.04 -21.10 -6.01
N ASN A 253 -7.32 -20.42 -6.91
CA ASN A 253 -6.17 -20.99 -7.62
C ASN A 253 -5.01 -21.31 -6.69
N LEU A 254 -4.76 -20.41 -5.72
CA LEU A 254 -3.81 -20.68 -4.65
C LEU A 254 -4.27 -21.91 -3.87
N GLY A 255 -5.52 -21.93 -3.38
CA GLY A 255 -6.11 -23.07 -2.66
C GLY A 255 -5.91 -24.44 -3.32
N ARG A 256 -6.08 -24.55 -4.65
CA ARG A 256 -5.81 -25.79 -5.40
C ARG A 256 -4.34 -26.20 -5.37
N THR A 257 -3.45 -25.22 -5.49
CA THR A 257 -1.99 -25.41 -5.43
C THR A 257 -1.52 -25.81 -4.04
N MET A 258 -2.23 -25.35 -3.00
CA MET A 258 -1.90 -25.54 -1.58
C MET A 258 -2.05 -26.98 -1.12
N TYR A 259 -2.98 -27.73 -1.73
CA TYR A 259 -3.16 -29.16 -1.46
C TYR A 259 -1.91 -29.99 -1.75
N LYS A 260 -1.03 -29.54 -2.67
CA LYS A 260 0.20 -30.26 -3.03
C LYS A 260 1.34 -30.04 -2.02
N PHE A 261 1.40 -28.90 -1.33
CA PHE A 261 2.58 -28.47 -0.58
C PHE A 261 2.44 -28.46 0.95
N LYS A 262 1.44 -29.16 1.52
CA LYS A 262 1.15 -29.15 2.97
C LYS A 262 1.08 -27.72 3.54
N PHE A 263 0.48 -26.84 2.77
CA PHE A 263 0.36 -25.45 3.13
C PHE A 263 -0.47 -25.30 4.40
N GLN A 264 -0.02 -24.45 5.31
CA GLN A 264 -0.80 -24.10 6.49
C GLN A 264 -1.29 -22.68 6.29
N ILE A 265 -2.59 -22.45 6.46
CA ILE A 265 -3.13 -21.10 6.45
C ILE A 265 -3.27 -20.71 7.91
N PRO A 266 -2.40 -19.83 8.44
CA PRO A 266 -2.60 -19.28 9.77
C PRO A 266 -3.98 -18.65 9.88
N SER A 267 -4.62 -18.75 11.05
CA SER A 267 -6.01 -18.31 11.24
C SER A 267 -6.22 -16.83 10.86
N TYR A 268 -5.22 -15.96 11.08
CA TYR A 268 -5.28 -14.56 10.68
C TYR A 268 -5.39 -14.34 9.16
N PHE A 269 -4.77 -15.17 8.32
CA PHE A 269 -4.87 -15.04 6.86
C PHE A 269 -6.31 -15.28 6.38
N SER A 270 -7.02 -16.22 7.02
CA SER A 270 -8.41 -16.53 6.66
C SER A 270 -9.34 -15.33 6.90
N LEU A 271 -9.08 -14.55 7.95
CA LEU A 271 -9.84 -13.36 8.31
C LEU A 271 -9.56 -12.19 7.35
N VAL A 272 -8.30 -12.01 6.95
CA VAL A 272 -7.92 -11.03 5.92
C VAL A 272 -8.58 -11.34 4.58
N ILE A 273 -8.51 -12.60 4.15
CA ILE A 273 -9.14 -13.07 2.91
C ILE A 273 -10.64 -12.79 2.96
N ARG A 274 -11.30 -13.09 4.09
CA ARG A 274 -12.73 -12.79 4.28
C ARG A 274 -13.02 -11.30 4.18
N SER A 275 -12.29 -10.46 4.89
CA SER A 275 -12.49 -9.00 4.89
C SER A 275 -12.41 -8.41 3.48
N LEU A 276 -11.37 -8.75 2.71
CA LEU A 276 -11.20 -8.23 1.35
C LEU A 276 -12.22 -8.82 0.38
N ALA A 277 -12.56 -10.11 0.52
CA ALA A 277 -13.56 -10.76 -0.34
C ALA A 277 -14.97 -10.19 -0.12
N VAL A 278 -15.33 -9.84 1.12
CA VAL A 278 -16.63 -9.19 1.41
C VAL A 278 -16.71 -7.81 0.76
N LEU A 279 -15.66 -6.99 0.87
CA LEU A 279 -15.60 -5.68 0.22
C LEU A 279 -15.64 -5.80 -1.31
N GLU A 280 -14.91 -6.75 -1.90
CA GLU A 280 -14.97 -7.03 -3.33
C GLU A 280 -16.38 -7.48 -3.75
N GLY A 281 -17.03 -8.35 -2.97
CA GLY A 281 -18.40 -8.79 -3.22
C GLY A 281 -19.42 -7.66 -3.19
N ILE A 282 -19.30 -6.73 -2.24
CA ILE A 282 -20.13 -5.52 -2.18
C ILE A 282 -19.92 -4.71 -3.46
N ALA A 283 -18.67 -4.45 -3.88
CA ALA A 283 -18.38 -3.70 -5.09
C ALA A 283 -18.88 -4.36 -6.37
N ILE A 284 -18.68 -5.68 -6.52
CA ILE A 284 -19.09 -6.44 -7.70
C ILE A 284 -20.62 -6.41 -7.87
N SER A 285 -21.38 -6.32 -6.77
CA SER A 285 -22.84 -6.26 -6.82
C SER A 285 -23.39 -5.08 -7.64
N PHE A 286 -22.60 -4.02 -7.83
CA PHE A 286 -22.98 -2.85 -8.64
C PHE A 286 -21.97 -2.49 -9.74
N ASN A 287 -20.69 -2.80 -9.58
CA ASN A 287 -19.66 -2.68 -10.63
C ASN A 287 -19.02 -4.06 -10.90
N PRO A 288 -19.52 -4.83 -11.88
CA PRO A 288 -18.99 -6.16 -12.20
C PRO A 288 -17.50 -6.19 -12.62
N LYS A 289 -16.95 -5.04 -13.02
CA LYS A 289 -15.54 -4.91 -13.42
C LYS A 289 -14.62 -4.58 -12.25
N TYR A 290 -15.16 -4.30 -11.06
CA TYR A 290 -14.35 -3.96 -9.89
C TYR A 290 -13.45 -5.13 -9.47
N LYS A 291 -12.20 -4.80 -9.11
CA LYS A 291 -11.17 -5.74 -8.65
C LYS A 291 -10.42 -5.14 -7.46
N VAL A 292 -10.59 -5.73 -6.28
CA VAL A 292 -10.04 -5.16 -5.03
C VAL A 292 -8.51 -5.13 -5.01
N LEU A 293 -7.87 -6.09 -5.70
CA LEU A 293 -6.41 -6.14 -5.83
C LEU A 293 -5.85 -4.93 -6.59
N GLY A 294 -6.57 -4.46 -7.61
CA GLY A 294 -6.20 -3.27 -8.37
C GLY A 294 -6.17 -2.02 -7.49
N SER A 295 -7.18 -1.85 -6.65
CA SER A 295 -7.26 -0.72 -5.69
C SER A 295 -6.26 -0.84 -4.54
N SER A 296 -5.78 -2.04 -4.23
CA SER A 296 -4.85 -2.29 -3.12
C SER A 296 -3.41 -1.94 -3.46
N TYR A 297 -2.99 -2.13 -4.72
CA TYR A 297 -1.60 -1.94 -5.12
C TYR A 297 -1.09 -0.48 -4.95
N PRO A 298 -1.85 0.56 -5.34
CA PRO A 298 -1.49 1.94 -5.05
C PRO A 298 -1.26 2.23 -3.56
N TRP A 299 -2.01 1.58 -2.67
CA TRP A 299 -1.80 1.69 -1.23
C TRP A 299 -0.46 1.11 -0.81
N ILE A 300 -0.13 -0.09 -1.30
CA ILE A 300 1.14 -0.76 -1.01
C ILE A 300 2.32 0.06 -1.55
N ALA A 301 2.22 0.57 -2.77
CA ALA A 301 3.26 1.41 -3.37
C ALA A 301 3.52 2.66 -2.52
N ARG A 302 2.47 3.36 -2.07
CA ARG A 302 2.62 4.48 -1.13
C ARG A 302 3.29 4.05 0.18
N LYS A 303 2.80 2.97 0.79
CA LYS A 303 3.31 2.49 2.08
C LYS A 303 4.81 2.22 1.99
N VAL A 304 5.25 1.54 0.94
CA VAL A 304 6.67 1.21 0.75
C VAL A 304 7.54 2.46 0.55
N LEU A 305 7.00 3.48 -0.11
CA LEU A 305 7.69 4.74 -0.33
C LEU A 305 7.74 5.62 0.93
N THR A 306 6.74 5.57 1.82
CA THR A 306 6.64 6.39 3.05
C THR A 306 7.18 5.72 4.31
N ASP A 307 7.34 4.39 4.32
CA ASP A 307 7.64 3.67 5.57
C ASP A 307 9.08 3.91 6.07
N SER A 308 9.22 3.96 7.39
CA SER A 308 10.50 4.18 8.05
C SER A 308 11.14 2.89 8.57
N SER A 309 10.43 1.75 8.51
CA SER A 309 10.92 0.44 8.92
C SER A 309 12.23 0.12 8.20
N PRO A 310 13.31 -0.24 8.93
CA PRO A 310 14.58 -0.64 8.33
C PRO A 310 14.42 -1.78 7.31
N LYS A 311 13.46 -2.68 7.58
CA LYS A 311 13.18 -3.83 6.73
C LYS A 311 12.60 -3.39 5.39
N LEU A 312 11.53 -2.59 5.39
CA LEU A 312 10.91 -2.08 4.17
C LEU A 312 11.83 -1.16 3.38
N ARG A 313 12.67 -0.36 4.05
CA ARG A 313 13.72 0.43 3.38
C ARG A 313 14.74 -0.44 2.66
N SER A 314 15.18 -1.53 3.29
CA SER A 314 16.07 -2.51 2.66
C SER A 314 15.40 -3.21 1.48
N THR A 315 14.11 -3.56 1.59
CA THR A 315 13.33 -4.11 0.47
C THR A 315 13.25 -3.11 -0.67
N LEU A 316 12.85 -1.86 -0.40
CA LEU A 316 12.78 -0.80 -1.42
C LEU A 316 14.14 -0.59 -2.09
N GLN A 317 15.23 -0.57 -1.31
CA GLN A 317 16.57 -0.48 -1.86
C GLN A 317 16.90 -1.67 -2.77
N THR A 318 16.58 -2.89 -2.35
CA THR A 318 16.80 -4.10 -3.17
C THR A 318 15.94 -4.12 -4.44
N LEU A 319 14.77 -3.48 -4.41
CA LEU A 319 13.93 -3.33 -5.60
C LEU A 319 14.46 -2.28 -6.56
N LEU A 320 14.97 -1.17 -6.02
CA LEU A 320 15.52 -0.06 -6.79
C LEU A 320 16.94 -0.33 -7.27
N TYR A 321 17.66 -1.29 -6.70
CA TYR A 321 19.02 -1.64 -7.09
C TYR A 321 19.14 -3.11 -7.43
N LYS A 322 19.59 -3.42 -8.65
CA LYS A 322 19.94 -4.78 -9.05
C LYS A 322 21.40 -4.81 -9.47
N ASP A 323 22.18 -5.68 -8.82
CA ASP A 323 23.63 -5.81 -9.06
C ASP A 323 24.39 -4.46 -8.97
N GLY A 324 23.94 -3.57 -8.06
CA GLY A 324 24.50 -2.23 -7.88
C GLY A 324 23.99 -1.17 -8.86
N THR A 325 23.22 -1.55 -9.87
CA THR A 325 22.64 -0.62 -10.86
C THR A 325 21.27 -0.11 -10.39
N PHE A 326 21.05 1.20 -10.47
CA PHE A 326 19.79 1.82 -10.11
C PHE A 326 18.74 1.61 -11.22
N GLN A 327 17.62 0.99 -10.87
CA GLN A 327 16.49 0.71 -11.74
C GLN A 327 15.47 1.84 -11.69
N ILE A 328 15.70 2.87 -12.50
CA ILE A 328 14.80 4.03 -12.57
C ILE A 328 13.36 3.64 -12.94
N ASP A 329 13.18 2.72 -13.89
CA ASP A 329 11.86 2.26 -14.34
C ASP A 329 11.00 1.71 -13.18
N ARG A 330 11.65 1.15 -12.14
CA ARG A 330 10.97 0.65 -10.95
C ARG A 330 10.48 1.79 -10.06
N LEU A 331 11.33 2.80 -9.86
CA LEU A 331 10.93 3.99 -9.11
C LEU A 331 9.79 4.72 -9.82
N GLU A 332 9.87 4.86 -11.14
CA GLU A 332 8.82 5.46 -11.97
C GLU A 332 7.48 4.76 -11.80
N SER A 333 7.49 3.42 -11.89
CA SER A 333 6.30 2.61 -11.72
C SER A 333 5.69 2.76 -10.33
N LEU A 334 6.51 2.68 -9.27
CA LEU A 334 6.06 2.83 -7.88
C LEU A 334 5.48 4.22 -7.62
N LEU A 335 6.15 5.29 -8.09
CA LEU A 335 5.66 6.65 -7.94
C LEU A 335 4.33 6.85 -8.68
N THR A 336 4.25 6.41 -9.94
CA THR A 336 3.02 6.51 -10.75
C THR A 336 1.84 5.81 -10.07
N GLU A 337 2.06 4.61 -9.55
CA GLU A 337 1.02 3.81 -8.87
C GLU A 337 0.65 4.41 -7.51
N SER A 338 1.62 4.97 -6.78
CA SER A 338 1.37 5.65 -5.52
C SER A 338 0.46 6.88 -5.67
N LEU A 339 0.57 7.59 -6.80
CA LEU A 339 -0.22 8.78 -7.11
C LEU A 339 -1.64 8.44 -7.54
N ARG A 340 -1.84 7.32 -8.26
CA ARG A 340 -3.17 6.91 -8.76
C ARG A 340 -4.25 6.88 -7.69
N ALA A 341 -3.97 6.38 -6.48
CA ALA A 341 -5.02 6.33 -5.45
C ALA A 341 -5.32 7.67 -4.75
N ARG A 342 -4.52 8.73 -4.95
CA ARG A 342 -4.99 10.09 -4.60
C ARG A 342 -5.85 10.67 -5.73
N THR A 343 -5.51 10.36 -6.98
CA THR A 343 -6.27 10.83 -8.15
C THR A 343 -7.68 10.23 -8.17
N GLU A 344 -7.87 8.95 -7.89
CA GLU A 344 -9.22 8.33 -7.77
C GLU A 344 -10.04 8.95 -6.61
N GLN A 345 -9.38 9.28 -5.49
CA GLN A 345 -10.00 10.02 -4.37
C GLN A 345 -10.44 11.44 -4.71
N SER A 346 -9.78 12.12 -5.66
CA SER A 346 -10.05 13.50 -6.05
C SER A 346 -10.94 13.63 -7.30
N LEU A 347 -10.88 12.68 -8.24
CA LEU A 347 -11.62 12.71 -9.50
C LEU A 347 -13.13 12.54 -9.33
N VAL A 348 -13.59 11.91 -8.24
CA VAL A 348 -15.03 11.71 -8.00
C VAL A 348 -15.71 12.94 -7.37
N ARG A 349 -14.93 13.92 -6.88
CA ARG A 349 -15.49 15.03 -6.10
C ARG A 349 -15.58 16.37 -6.84
N ASN A 350 -14.92 16.55 -7.98
CA ASN A 350 -15.06 17.72 -8.84
C ASN A 350 -14.91 17.32 -10.32
N GLU A 351 -16.02 17.33 -11.08
CA GLU A 351 -15.93 17.78 -12.46
C GLU A 351 -15.56 19.26 -12.43
N GLN A 352 -14.54 19.65 -13.19
CA GLN A 352 -13.90 20.98 -13.22
C GLN A 352 -12.81 21.17 -12.15
N ASP A 353 -11.57 20.76 -12.47
CA ASP A 353 -10.52 21.77 -12.60
C ASP A 353 -9.29 21.28 -13.39
N VAL A 354 -8.53 22.26 -13.83
CA VAL A 354 -7.48 22.27 -14.85
C VAL A 354 -6.15 21.66 -14.32
N ASP A 355 -5.46 20.88 -15.17
CA ASP A 355 -4.11 20.29 -15.00
C ASP A 355 -3.90 19.17 -13.94
N SER A 356 -4.35 17.95 -14.25
CA SER A 356 -4.02 16.70 -13.52
C SER A 356 -2.51 16.49 -13.31
N THR A 357 -1.75 16.65 -14.39
CA THR A 357 -0.67 17.64 -14.52
C THR A 357 0.11 18.06 -13.26
N ARG A 358 -0.06 19.35 -13.00
CA ARG A 358 0.45 20.14 -11.89
C ARG A 358 0.10 19.55 -10.52
N TYR A 359 -1.09 18.96 -10.38
CA TYR A 359 -1.48 18.28 -9.15
C TYR A 359 -0.55 17.10 -8.85
N ALA A 360 -0.25 16.25 -9.84
CA ALA A 360 0.66 15.12 -9.66
C ALA A 360 2.08 15.58 -9.24
N ILE A 361 2.62 16.64 -9.86
CA ILE A 361 3.91 17.24 -9.46
C ILE A 361 3.89 17.66 -8.00
N LYS A 362 2.84 18.39 -7.60
CA LYS A 362 2.67 18.85 -6.23
C LYS A 362 2.65 17.69 -5.25
N GLN A 363 1.97 16.61 -5.59
CA GLN A 363 1.91 15.41 -4.75
C GLN A 363 3.27 14.73 -4.61
N VAL A 364 4.00 14.53 -5.70
CA VAL A 364 5.35 13.93 -5.66
C VAL A 364 6.31 14.79 -4.85
N LEU A 365 6.35 16.11 -5.10
CA LEU A 365 7.23 17.03 -4.37
C LEU A 365 6.87 17.12 -2.90
N SER A 366 5.58 17.26 -2.57
CA SER A 366 5.13 17.27 -1.18
C SER A 366 5.50 15.97 -0.47
N PHE A 367 5.42 14.84 -1.17
CA PHE A 367 5.80 13.53 -0.63
C PHE A 367 7.32 13.40 -0.42
N THR A 368 8.15 13.71 -1.42
CA THR A 368 9.62 13.55 -1.31
C THR A 368 10.25 14.54 -0.34
N LEU A 369 9.68 15.73 -0.20
CA LEU A 369 10.16 16.79 0.70
C LEU A 369 9.61 16.67 2.12
N ALA A 370 8.63 15.79 2.36
CA ALA A 370 8.17 15.49 3.71
C ALA A 370 9.14 14.53 4.42
N ASP A 371 9.12 14.53 5.75
CA ASP A 371 9.97 13.64 6.56
C ASP A 371 9.76 12.16 6.25
N GLN A 372 8.53 11.79 5.88
CA GLN A 372 8.18 10.42 5.47
C GLN A 372 8.88 9.98 4.17
N GLY A 373 9.14 10.92 3.26
CA GLY A 373 9.84 10.67 1.99
C GLY A 373 11.36 10.81 2.08
N ALA A 374 11.92 11.06 3.27
CA ALA A 374 13.34 11.37 3.44
C ALA A 374 14.28 10.29 2.88
N PHE A 375 13.90 9.01 2.99
CA PHE A 375 14.67 7.90 2.43
C PHE A 375 14.69 7.91 0.90
N VAL A 376 13.53 8.11 0.27
CA VAL A 376 13.43 8.21 -1.20
C VAL A 376 14.17 9.46 -1.70
N LYS A 377 14.06 10.58 -0.97
CA LYS A 377 14.82 11.81 -1.24
C LYS A 377 16.33 11.58 -1.18
N ASP A 378 16.81 10.88 -0.16
CA ASP A 378 18.23 10.56 -0.01
C ASP A 378 18.78 9.73 -1.18
N LEU A 379 18.02 8.69 -1.58
CA LEU A 379 18.33 7.88 -2.75
C LEU A 379 18.37 8.72 -4.03
N LEU A 380 17.36 9.56 -4.25
CA LEU A 380 17.29 10.45 -5.41
C LEU A 380 18.46 11.44 -5.44
N LEU A 381 18.80 12.07 -4.32
CA LEU A 381 19.94 12.99 -4.24
C LEU A 381 21.26 12.28 -4.53
N GLN A 382 21.40 11.02 -4.10
CA GLN A 382 22.56 10.21 -4.39
C GLN A 382 22.67 9.92 -5.89
N GLU A 383 21.57 9.52 -6.55
CA GLU A 383 21.55 9.24 -7.99
C GLU A 383 21.75 10.50 -8.84
N ILE A 384 21.16 11.63 -8.45
CA ILE A 384 21.40 12.92 -9.13
C ILE A 384 22.88 13.32 -9.00
N ALA A 385 23.49 13.14 -7.82
CA ALA A 385 24.91 13.43 -7.64
C ALA A 385 25.80 12.55 -8.53
N LYS A 386 25.48 11.25 -8.68
CA LYS A 386 26.18 10.35 -9.62
C LYS A 386 26.06 10.83 -11.06
N GLY A 387 24.85 11.23 -11.45
CA GLY A 387 24.57 11.77 -12.77
C GLY A 387 25.34 13.04 -13.09
N ILE A 388 25.35 14.01 -12.17
CA ILE A 388 26.06 15.28 -12.33
C ILE A 388 27.58 15.06 -12.40
N ASP A 389 28.11 14.15 -11.58
CA ASP A 389 29.52 13.77 -11.61
C ASP A 389 29.90 13.08 -12.94
N ALA A 390 29.04 12.21 -13.48
CA ALA A 390 29.21 11.62 -14.81
C ALA A 390 29.13 12.66 -15.94
N LEU A 391 28.22 13.64 -15.83
CA LEU A 391 28.14 14.79 -16.75
C LEU A 391 29.42 15.63 -16.66
N GLY A 392 29.95 15.90 -15.47
CA GLY A 392 31.23 16.58 -15.30
C GLY A 392 32.38 15.87 -16.02
N VAL A 393 32.41 14.53 -15.97
CA VAL A 393 33.41 13.73 -16.68
C VAL A 393 33.20 13.75 -18.19
N ALA A 394 31.98 13.53 -18.67
CA ALA A 394 31.67 13.57 -20.11
C ALA A 394 32.12 14.90 -20.71
N THR A 395 31.84 15.99 -20.03
CA THR A 395 32.08 17.35 -20.51
C THR A 395 33.56 17.71 -20.52
N LEU A 396 34.32 17.27 -19.50
CA LEU A 396 35.76 17.36 -19.49
C LEU A 396 36.39 16.50 -20.61
N SER A 397 35.84 15.31 -20.85
CA SER A 397 36.29 14.41 -21.92
C SER A 397 36.07 15.01 -23.31
N SER A 398 34.90 15.62 -23.57
CA SER A 398 34.60 16.29 -24.84
C SER A 398 35.42 17.57 -25.03
N ALA A 399 35.69 18.32 -23.96
CA ALA A 399 36.53 19.52 -24.03
C ALA A 399 38.00 19.16 -24.31
N THR A 400 38.52 18.10 -23.68
CA THR A 400 39.89 17.63 -23.89
C THR A 400 40.07 17.01 -25.28
N SER A 401 39.09 16.27 -25.79
CA SER A 401 39.12 15.74 -27.17
C SER A 401 39.06 16.85 -28.22
N ALA A 402 38.22 17.86 -28.02
CA ALA A 402 38.14 19.04 -28.91
C ALA A 402 39.39 19.93 -28.86
N ALA A 403 40.06 20.01 -27.71
CA ALA A 403 41.36 20.69 -27.59
C ALA A 403 42.48 19.89 -28.26
N ALA A 404 42.49 18.56 -28.10
CA ALA A 404 43.45 17.66 -28.72
C ALA A 404 43.33 17.67 -30.25
N SER A 405 42.11 17.73 -30.80
CA SER A 405 41.88 17.78 -32.26
C SER A 405 42.27 19.12 -32.92
N ARG A 406 42.55 20.16 -32.13
CA ARG A 406 42.98 21.49 -32.60
C ARG A 406 44.49 21.71 -32.54
N LEU A 407 45.25 20.75 -32.01
CA LEU A 407 46.71 20.85 -31.92
C LEU A 407 47.38 20.22 -33.16
N PRO A 408 48.25 20.94 -33.88
CA PRO A 408 48.81 20.50 -35.17
C PRO A 408 49.93 19.45 -35.07
N PHE A 409 50.34 19.03 -33.87
CA PHE A 409 51.34 17.98 -33.66
C PHE A 409 50.68 16.80 -32.93
N GLY A 410 50.68 15.62 -33.56
CA GLY A 410 49.95 14.40 -33.17
C GLY A 410 50.42 13.71 -31.88
N GLY A 411 50.43 14.44 -30.78
CA GLY A 411 50.77 13.97 -29.44
C GLY A 411 50.06 14.76 -28.35
N GLY A 412 48.81 15.17 -28.59
CA GLY A 412 47.96 15.74 -27.54
C GLY A 412 47.76 14.73 -26.40
N PRO A 413 47.59 15.19 -25.14
CA PRO A 413 47.38 14.28 -24.02
C PRO A 413 46.21 13.35 -24.36
N SER A 414 46.40 12.04 -24.16
CA SER A 414 45.30 11.08 -24.20
C SER A 414 44.13 11.62 -23.39
N PRO A 415 42.86 11.41 -23.80
CA PRO A 415 41.72 11.90 -23.03
C PRO A 415 41.92 11.55 -21.56
N LEU A 416 41.99 12.58 -20.71
CA LEU A 416 42.28 12.45 -19.29
C LEU A 416 41.26 11.57 -18.55
N THR A 417 40.14 11.29 -19.21
CA THR A 417 39.01 10.52 -18.71
C THR A 417 38.34 9.77 -19.86
N SER A 418 38.42 8.44 -19.87
CA SER A 418 37.49 7.60 -20.63
C SER A 418 36.19 7.46 -19.82
N LEU A 419 35.05 7.71 -20.45
CA LEU A 419 33.75 7.36 -19.90
C LEU A 419 33.68 5.84 -19.71
N ASP A 420 33.33 5.39 -18.51
CA ASP A 420 33.06 3.98 -18.23
C ASP A 420 31.56 3.67 -18.42
N ASP A 421 31.22 2.39 -18.45
CA ASP A 421 29.82 1.93 -18.59
C ASP A 421 28.95 2.37 -17.39
N GLU A 422 29.57 2.63 -16.23
CA GLU A 422 28.90 3.17 -15.03
C GLU A 422 28.46 4.61 -15.26
N ASP A 423 29.33 5.47 -15.81
CA ASP A 423 29.06 6.87 -16.13
C ASP A 423 27.97 7.00 -17.20
N ALA A 424 27.99 6.13 -18.22
CA ALA A 424 26.92 6.06 -19.21
C ALA A 424 25.55 5.74 -18.58
N THR A 425 25.53 4.80 -17.63
CA THR A 425 24.32 4.42 -16.88
C THR A 425 23.84 5.56 -15.99
N ASN A 426 24.77 6.23 -15.29
CA ASN A 426 24.47 7.38 -14.41
C ASN A 426 23.90 8.57 -15.20
N LEU A 427 24.44 8.87 -16.39
CA LEU A 427 23.91 9.90 -17.28
C LEU A 427 22.49 9.57 -17.76
N ARG A 428 22.24 8.33 -18.17
CA ARG A 428 20.91 7.88 -18.58
C ARG A 428 19.90 7.99 -17.44
N ASN A 429 20.29 7.59 -16.24
CA ASN A 429 19.45 7.70 -15.04
C ASN A 429 19.16 9.17 -14.71
N LEU A 430 20.15 10.06 -14.80
CA LEU A 430 19.95 11.51 -14.60
C LEU A 430 18.95 12.07 -15.60
N TYR A 431 19.12 11.75 -16.89
CA TYR A 431 18.22 12.19 -17.95
C TYR A 431 16.79 11.73 -17.71
N ARG A 432 16.59 10.45 -17.33
CA ARG A 432 15.27 9.93 -16.97
C ARG A 432 14.69 10.56 -15.70
N LEU A 433 15.50 10.84 -14.67
CA LEU A 433 15.05 11.56 -13.47
C LEU A 433 14.57 12.98 -13.79
N LEU A 434 15.32 13.71 -14.62
CA LEU A 434 14.93 15.04 -15.08
C LEU A 434 13.68 14.98 -15.96
N LEU A 435 13.58 13.96 -16.83
CA LEU A 435 12.37 13.67 -17.59
C LEU A 435 11.18 13.33 -16.72
N LEU A 436 11.34 12.62 -15.60
CA LEU A 436 10.21 12.38 -14.69
C LEU A 436 9.72 13.66 -14.03
N LEU A 437 10.63 14.61 -13.80
CA LEU A 437 10.27 15.93 -13.30
C LEU A 437 9.62 16.79 -14.39
N SER A 438 9.95 16.57 -15.67
CA SER A 438 9.46 17.39 -16.81
C SER A 438 8.30 16.80 -17.62
N LYS A 439 8.19 15.47 -17.81
CA LYS A 439 7.10 14.73 -18.49
C LYS A 439 5.75 14.89 -17.80
N VAL A 440 5.73 15.48 -16.62
CA VAL A 440 4.51 15.92 -15.94
C VAL A 440 3.99 17.25 -16.51
N SER A 441 4.42 17.65 -17.72
CA SER A 441 3.97 18.88 -18.38
C SER A 441 3.42 18.70 -19.81
N GLN A 442 3.48 17.52 -20.41
CA GLN A 442 3.03 17.34 -21.79
C GLN A 442 1.69 16.59 -21.85
N LYS A 443 0.61 17.32 -22.13
CA LYS A 443 -0.65 16.75 -22.60
C LYS A 443 -0.73 16.93 -24.13
N GLU A 444 -0.96 15.82 -24.82
CA GLU A 444 -1.62 15.68 -26.13
C GLU A 444 -1.55 16.89 -27.07
N ASN A 445 -0.49 16.97 -27.89
CA ASN A 445 -0.58 17.58 -29.21
C ASN A 445 0.46 16.94 -30.14
N PRO A 446 0.07 16.33 -31.28
CA PRO A 446 0.99 15.75 -32.24
C PRO A 446 1.55 16.86 -33.13
N SER A 447 2.49 17.65 -32.60
CA SER A 447 3.41 18.41 -33.44
C SER A 447 4.70 17.59 -33.60
N PRO A 448 5.40 17.67 -34.76
CA PRO A 448 6.43 16.71 -35.12
C PRO A 448 7.49 16.66 -34.02
N ILE A 449 7.50 15.52 -33.34
CA ILE A 449 8.47 15.12 -32.33
C ILE A 449 9.85 15.32 -32.96
N PRO A 450 10.78 16.12 -32.39
CA PRO A 450 12.15 16.05 -32.85
C PRO A 450 12.60 14.59 -32.70
N GLU A 451 13.15 14.01 -33.76
CA GLU A 451 13.55 12.59 -33.92
C GLU A 451 14.50 12.04 -32.82
N TYR A 452 14.78 12.80 -31.77
CA TYR A 452 15.64 12.48 -30.64
C TYR A 452 15.07 11.40 -29.69
N ASN A 453 13.74 11.30 -29.55
CA ASN A 453 13.15 10.39 -28.53
C ASN A 453 13.17 8.91 -28.92
N SER A 454 13.22 8.55 -30.20
CA SER A 454 13.19 7.14 -30.65
C SER A 454 14.56 6.46 -30.66
N ALA A 455 15.65 7.22 -30.56
CA ALA A 455 17.02 6.71 -30.55
C ALA A 455 17.55 6.38 -29.13
N ILE A 456 17.01 7.03 -28.09
CA ILE A 456 17.56 6.99 -26.72
C ILE A 456 16.89 5.91 -25.83
N GLU A 457 15.72 5.39 -26.23
CA GLU A 457 15.05 4.28 -25.52
C GLU A 457 15.65 2.90 -25.84
N LYS A 458 16.45 2.77 -26.91
CA LYS A 458 17.23 1.55 -27.19
C LYS A 458 18.56 1.62 -26.43
N GLU A 459 19.05 0.47 -25.97
CA GLU A 459 20.32 0.27 -25.22
C GLU A 459 21.60 0.73 -25.96
N GLY A 460 21.55 1.65 -26.93
CA GLY A 460 22.65 2.03 -27.81
C GLY A 460 22.79 3.52 -28.14
N GLY A 461 22.15 4.44 -27.41
CA GLY A 461 22.41 5.88 -27.56
C GLY A 461 23.85 6.22 -27.12
N SER A 462 24.58 7.02 -27.91
CA SER A 462 25.96 7.38 -27.53
C SER A 462 25.96 8.29 -26.30
N THR A 463 26.95 8.14 -25.41
CA THR A 463 27.09 8.95 -24.19
C THR A 463 27.14 10.45 -24.47
N ASP A 464 27.68 10.84 -25.63
CA ASP A 464 27.76 12.22 -26.08
C ASP A 464 26.39 12.80 -26.45
N GLU A 465 25.50 12.02 -27.07
CA GLU A 465 24.12 12.43 -27.37
C GLU A 465 23.30 12.64 -26.08
N LEU A 466 23.48 11.78 -25.08
CA LEU A 466 22.84 11.93 -23.77
C LEU A 466 23.32 13.18 -23.03
N ALA A 467 24.64 13.45 -23.05
CA ALA A 467 25.20 14.67 -22.47
C ALA A 467 24.68 15.94 -23.17
N LEU A 468 24.61 15.92 -24.51
CA LEU A 468 24.03 17.00 -25.32
C LEU A 468 22.54 17.23 -25.01
N ALA A 469 21.76 16.16 -24.88
CA ALA A 469 20.35 16.26 -24.51
C ALA A 469 20.17 16.85 -23.11
N LEU A 470 20.99 16.45 -22.14
CA LEU A 470 21.00 17.02 -20.79
C LEU A 470 21.34 18.51 -20.80
N TYR A 471 22.30 18.94 -21.63
CA TYR A 471 22.59 20.35 -21.82
C TYR A 471 21.39 21.15 -22.36
N GLY A 472 20.67 20.59 -23.34
CA GLY A 472 19.43 21.19 -23.85
C GLY A 472 18.34 21.34 -22.76
N MET A 473 18.23 20.35 -21.87
CA MET A 473 17.24 20.34 -20.78
C MET A 473 17.52 21.34 -19.65
N THR A 474 18.75 21.86 -19.52
CA THR A 474 19.06 22.87 -18.48
C THR A 474 18.42 24.24 -18.71
N SER A 475 17.58 24.38 -19.75
CA SER A 475 16.85 25.61 -20.01
C SER A 475 15.65 25.80 -19.06
N LEU A 476 15.48 27.02 -18.54
CA LEU A 476 14.42 27.41 -17.60
C LEU A 476 12.96 27.05 -18.00
N PRO A 477 12.56 27.03 -19.29
CA PRO A 477 11.19 26.72 -19.69
C PRO A 477 10.72 25.31 -19.32
N GLU A 478 11.61 24.32 -19.29
CA GLU A 478 11.24 22.92 -19.04
C GLU A 478 10.95 22.62 -17.56
N PHE A 479 11.46 23.46 -16.65
CA PHE A 479 11.22 23.36 -15.20
C PHE A 479 10.14 24.33 -14.69
N LEU A 480 9.60 25.19 -15.56
CA LEU A 480 8.55 26.15 -15.21
C LEU A 480 7.35 25.50 -14.47
N PRO A 481 6.85 24.31 -14.87
CA PRO A 481 5.76 23.64 -14.18
C PRO A 481 6.12 23.26 -12.73
N VAL A 482 7.33 22.73 -12.51
CA VAL A 482 7.85 22.37 -11.18
C VAL A 482 8.02 23.61 -10.32
N LEU A 483 8.61 24.68 -10.87
CA LEU A 483 8.81 25.95 -10.17
C LEU A 483 7.49 26.63 -9.80
N SER A 484 6.45 26.49 -10.62
CA SER A 484 5.12 27.06 -10.37
C SER A 484 4.40 26.43 -9.17
N VAL A 485 4.79 25.22 -8.78
CA VAL A 485 4.17 24.46 -7.68
C VAL A 485 4.81 24.76 -6.32
N ILE A 486 6.07 25.22 -6.30
CA ILE A 486 6.84 25.49 -5.06
C ILE A 486 6.07 26.38 -4.07
N PRO A 487 5.43 27.49 -4.47
CA PRO A 487 4.70 28.36 -3.55
C PRO A 487 3.49 27.69 -2.90
N GLU A 488 2.96 26.62 -3.50
CA GLU A 488 1.78 25.91 -3.01
C GLU A 488 2.10 24.73 -2.08
N LEU A 489 3.39 24.44 -1.87
CA LEU A 489 3.84 23.37 -0.98
C LEU A 489 3.67 23.76 0.51
N PRO A 490 3.56 22.78 1.42
CA PRO A 490 3.60 23.04 2.86
C PRO A 490 4.87 23.81 3.26
N PRO A 491 4.81 24.67 4.30
CA PRO A 491 5.97 25.48 4.72
C PRO A 491 7.23 24.65 5.04
N GLU A 492 7.04 23.46 5.64
CA GLU A 492 8.14 22.52 5.93
C GLU A 492 8.82 22.03 4.66
N SER A 493 8.05 21.68 3.62
CA SER A 493 8.58 21.25 2.32
C SER A 493 9.32 22.38 1.61
N GLN A 494 8.85 23.62 1.73
CA GLN A 494 9.55 24.80 1.21
C GLN A 494 10.90 25.03 1.90
N GLN A 495 10.98 24.82 3.22
CA GLN A 495 12.26 24.88 3.94
C GLN A 495 13.22 23.78 3.49
N GLN A 496 12.74 22.55 3.31
CA GLN A 496 13.60 21.46 2.82
C GLN A 496 14.12 21.72 1.40
N LEU A 497 13.34 22.37 0.53
CA LEU A 497 13.80 22.80 -0.80
C LEU A 497 15.01 23.73 -0.75
N LEU A 498 15.07 24.63 0.24
CA LEU A 498 16.20 25.55 0.41
C LEU A 498 17.50 24.83 0.81
N LEU A 499 17.39 23.65 1.43
CA LEU A 499 18.54 22.86 1.89
C LEU A 499 19.10 21.93 0.79
N LEU A 500 18.30 21.57 -0.22
CA LEU A 500 18.71 20.64 -1.28
C LEU A 500 20.02 21.02 -1.99
N PRO A 501 20.29 22.29 -2.34
CA PRO A 501 21.54 22.66 -3.03
C PRO A 501 22.78 22.35 -2.17
N ALA A 502 22.71 22.57 -0.85
CA ALA A 502 23.82 22.31 0.05
C ALA A 502 24.08 20.79 0.18
N ASP A 503 23.02 20.00 0.37
CA ASP A 503 23.10 18.54 0.44
C ASP A 503 23.65 17.92 -0.85
N LEU A 504 23.19 18.40 -2.00
CA LEU A 504 23.64 17.94 -3.31
C LEU A 504 25.12 18.27 -3.53
N THR A 505 25.53 19.51 -3.21
CA THR A 505 26.92 19.97 -3.33
C THR A 505 27.86 19.10 -2.50
N ASN A 506 27.50 18.81 -1.25
CA ASN A 506 28.29 17.94 -0.38
C ASN A 506 28.48 16.53 -0.96
N ARG A 507 27.45 15.96 -1.59
CA ARG A 507 27.52 14.63 -2.24
C ARG A 507 28.39 14.64 -3.48
N ILE A 508 28.26 15.66 -4.33
CA ILE A 508 29.08 15.83 -5.53
C ILE A 508 30.55 15.96 -5.13
N LEU A 509 30.87 16.82 -4.16
CA LEU A 509 32.23 17.01 -3.65
C LEU A 509 32.81 15.70 -3.10
N SER A 510 32.03 14.98 -2.28
CA SER A 510 32.45 13.70 -1.70
C SER A 510 32.77 12.66 -2.77
N ARG A 511 31.96 12.59 -3.84
CA ARG A 511 32.16 11.66 -4.95
C ARG A 511 33.35 12.06 -5.83
N ALA A 512 33.50 13.34 -6.13
CA ALA A 512 34.65 13.86 -6.85
C ALA A 512 35.95 13.53 -6.12
N LEU A 513 36.00 13.74 -4.79
CA LEU A 513 37.15 13.35 -3.96
C LEU A 513 37.41 11.84 -3.98
N ALA A 514 36.36 11.01 -3.81
CA ALA A 514 36.52 9.55 -3.83
C ALA A 514 37.07 9.06 -5.17
N ARG A 515 36.61 9.66 -6.28
CA ARG A 515 37.08 9.39 -7.64
C ARG A 515 38.53 9.83 -7.84
N THR A 516 38.94 10.98 -7.29
CA THR A 516 40.35 11.42 -7.30
C THR A 516 41.24 10.45 -6.52
N ILE A 517 40.81 10.01 -5.33
CA ILE A 517 41.56 9.05 -4.50
C ILE A 517 41.70 7.69 -5.21
N ARG A 518 40.62 7.18 -5.80
CA ARG A 518 40.62 5.91 -6.55
C ARG A 518 41.56 5.93 -7.76
N ARG A 519 41.87 7.12 -8.29
CA ARG A 519 42.80 7.31 -9.41
C ARG A 519 44.26 7.49 -8.95
N LEU A 520 44.48 7.80 -7.68
CA LEU A 520 45.81 7.96 -7.08
C LEU A 520 46.34 6.64 -6.47
N MET A 521 45.44 5.70 -6.17
CA MET A 521 45.76 4.30 -5.85
C MET A 521 45.86 3.48 -7.13
#